data_AF-A0A932JIR2-F1
#
_entry.id   AF-A0A932JIR2-F1
#
_cell.length_a   1.000
_cell.length_b   1.000
_cell.length_c   1.000
_cell.angle_alpha   90.00
_cell.angle_beta   90.00
_cell.angle_gamma   90.00
#
_symmetry.space_group_name_H-M   'P 1'
#
loop_
_entity.id
_entity.type
_entity.pdbx_description
1 polymer ?
#
loop_
_entity_poly.entity_id
_entity_poly.type
_entity_poly.pdbx_seq_one_letter_code
_entity_poly.pdbx_strand_id
1 'polypeptide(L)'
;MVTLSVLAIVCLFGLQSFGNDGGTSPTIQVDSVCFSRDILPMLNSNCAMSNCHDAISHKEGLILTSYAGIVKGVKPGSSATSGIYKQIANNKMPEAPYTKLTAAQKTLVQTWIDQGAKNTTCEVTNCDSVNVTFSTVKSIIVNNCLGCHNGASAFAGIDFSTDQMIEDTKDLILCTAIHASYCKPMPFNGLSLTSCEKGIINRWATATSAGNIQLGEPVVQSYSIAPNIVKDAAVIQFQLEKRQMITMSLYGYDGRKIRTISGGEYSAGQHEVPFSAYDLSRGAYFVRIQAGNSIQSLMFTH
;
A
#
# COMPACT_ATOMS: atom_id res chain seq x y z
N MET A 1 7.15 68.06 -57.79
CA MET A 1 8.39 68.30 -57.03
C MET A 1 8.44 67.27 -55.91
N VAL A 2 9.62 66.65 -55.79
CA VAL A 2 10.12 65.61 -54.85
C VAL A 2 9.66 65.87 -53.40
N THR A 3 9.24 64.89 -52.58
CA THR A 3 9.99 63.92 -51.72
C THR A 3 8.92 63.30 -50.77
N LEU A 4 9.04 62.22 -50.00
CA LEU A 4 10.09 61.31 -49.57
C LEU A 4 9.40 60.01 -49.08
N SER A 5 10.19 58.95 -48.98
CA SER A 5 9.80 57.56 -48.73
C SER A 5 9.63 57.16 -47.25
N VAL A 6 9.03 55.98 -47.07
CA VAL A 6 9.19 54.98 -45.97
C VAL A 6 8.34 55.15 -44.70
N LEU A 7 7.39 54.21 -44.48
CA LEU A 7 7.50 53.18 -43.42
C LEU A 7 6.39 52.12 -43.60
N ALA A 8 6.80 50.86 -43.76
CA ALA A 8 5.91 49.71 -43.83
C ALA A 8 5.52 49.25 -42.41
N ILE A 9 4.22 49.08 -42.15
CA ILE A 9 3.72 48.25 -41.05
C ILE A 9 2.67 47.31 -41.63
N VAL A 10 3.04 46.04 -41.68
CA VAL A 10 2.18 44.90 -41.97
C VAL A 10 1.34 44.63 -40.73
N CYS A 11 0.01 44.67 -40.87
CA CYS A 11 -0.95 43.78 -40.19
C CYS A 11 -2.37 44.24 -40.50
N LEU A 12 -3.12 43.47 -41.29
CA LEU A 12 -4.53 43.12 -41.06
C LEU A 12 -5.06 42.38 -42.30
N PHE A 13 -5.13 41.05 -42.23
CA PHE A 13 -6.21 40.32 -42.87
C PHE A 13 -6.66 39.24 -41.90
N GLY A 14 -7.91 39.38 -41.46
CA GLY A 14 -8.57 38.44 -40.57
C GLY A 14 -8.92 37.14 -41.27
N LEU A 15 -9.05 36.10 -40.46
CA LEU A 15 -9.90 34.97 -40.73
C LEU A 15 -10.77 34.75 -39.48
N GLN A 16 -12.06 34.64 -39.74
CA GLN A 16 -13.16 34.57 -38.79
C GLN A 16 -13.05 33.32 -37.91
N SER A 17 -13.33 33.45 -36.62
CA SER A 17 -13.83 32.34 -35.80
C SER A 17 -15.09 32.78 -35.09
N PHE A 18 -16.15 32.01 -35.32
CA PHE A 18 -17.48 32.13 -34.75
C PHE A 18 -17.46 31.83 -33.24
N GLY A 19 -18.45 32.38 -32.53
CA GLY A 19 -18.99 31.79 -31.31
C GLY A 19 -18.41 32.29 -29.99
N ASN A 20 -18.96 33.41 -29.50
CA ASN A 20 -18.92 33.77 -28.09
C ASN A 20 -19.97 32.94 -27.34
N ASP A 21 -19.58 31.77 -26.85
CA ASP A 21 -20.29 31.10 -25.77
C ASP A 21 -19.43 31.28 -24.52
N GLY A 22 -19.96 32.04 -23.56
CA GLY A 22 -19.35 32.33 -22.25
C GLY A 22 -19.26 31.10 -21.35
N GLY A 23 -18.60 30.04 -21.82
CA GLY A 23 -18.16 28.93 -21.00
C GLY A 23 -16.95 29.36 -20.20
N THR A 24 -17.12 29.49 -18.90
CA THR A 24 -16.01 29.36 -17.96
C THR A 24 -15.20 28.14 -18.38
N SER A 25 -13.96 28.37 -18.84
CA SER A 25 -12.96 27.31 -18.98
C SER A 25 -13.06 26.43 -17.74
N PRO A 26 -13.21 25.09 -17.85
CA PRO A 26 -13.15 24.26 -16.69
C PRO A 26 -11.77 24.49 -16.10
N THR A 27 -11.69 25.23 -15.00
CA THR A 27 -10.53 25.22 -14.15
C THR A 27 -10.37 23.76 -13.79
N ILE A 28 -9.36 23.10 -14.37
CA ILE A 28 -8.89 21.83 -13.87
C ILE A 28 -8.57 22.12 -12.41
N GLN A 29 -9.45 21.65 -11.50
CA GLN A 29 -9.06 21.44 -10.12
C GLN A 29 -7.89 20.48 -10.23
N VAL A 30 -6.68 21.03 -10.21
CA VAL A 30 -5.48 20.24 -9.98
C VAL A 30 -5.72 19.70 -8.59
N ASP A 31 -6.12 18.43 -8.48
CA ASP A 31 -6.41 17.81 -7.19
C ASP A 31 -5.29 18.21 -6.23
N SER A 32 -5.65 19.02 -5.23
CA SER A 32 -4.65 19.55 -4.31
C SER A 32 -4.04 18.38 -3.58
N VAL A 33 -2.71 18.29 -3.53
CA VAL A 33 -2.05 17.19 -2.85
C VAL A 33 -2.40 17.27 -1.37
N CYS A 34 -2.87 16.15 -0.84
CA CYS A 34 -3.32 16.05 0.53
C CYS A 34 -2.17 15.69 1.46
N PHE A 35 -1.94 16.47 2.50
CA PHE A 35 -0.87 16.18 3.45
C PHE A 35 -1.12 14.86 4.20
N SER A 36 -2.29 14.71 4.81
CA SER A 36 -2.58 13.54 5.66
C SER A 36 -2.63 12.23 4.88
N ARG A 37 -3.01 12.27 3.60
CA ARG A 37 -3.18 11.09 2.73
C ARG A 37 -1.94 10.80 1.88
N ASP A 38 -1.36 11.81 1.25
CA ASP A 38 -0.35 11.61 0.20
C ASP A 38 1.08 11.82 0.69
N ILE A 39 1.29 12.71 1.67
CA ILE A 39 2.63 13.15 2.07
C ILE A 39 3.09 12.50 3.37
N LEU A 40 2.26 12.59 4.41
CA LEU A 40 2.62 12.10 5.74
C LEU A 40 2.94 10.60 5.73
N PRO A 41 2.12 9.71 5.13
CA PRO A 41 2.45 8.29 5.14
C PRO A 41 3.72 7.98 4.36
N MET A 42 3.90 8.62 3.20
CA MET A 42 5.08 8.39 2.36
C MET A 42 6.37 8.85 3.06
N LEU A 43 6.41 10.05 3.66
CA LEU A 43 7.60 10.51 4.39
C LEU A 43 7.88 9.63 5.61
N ASN A 44 6.84 9.16 6.28
CA ASN A 44 7.00 8.39 7.49
C ASN A 44 7.48 6.95 7.18
N SER A 45 6.89 6.30 6.19
CA SER A 45 7.29 4.95 5.76
C SER A 45 8.66 4.89 5.09
N ASN A 46 9.16 5.98 4.50
CA ASN A 46 10.45 5.99 3.82
C ASN A 46 11.57 6.70 4.60
N CYS A 47 11.25 7.50 5.61
CA CYS A 47 12.26 8.36 6.26
C CYS A 47 12.17 8.39 7.79
N ALA A 48 10.99 8.22 8.38
CA ALA A 48 10.79 8.38 9.83
C ALA A 48 11.01 7.06 10.61
N MET A 49 12.19 6.48 10.43
CA MET A 49 12.62 5.25 11.10
C MET A 49 13.58 5.53 12.25
N SER A 50 13.74 4.54 13.14
CA SER A 50 14.74 4.61 14.21
C SER A 50 16.14 4.86 13.64
N ASN A 51 16.87 5.75 14.29
CA ASN A 51 18.17 6.31 13.89
C ASN A 51 18.15 7.06 12.53
N CYS A 52 16.97 7.41 12.02
CA CYS A 52 16.77 8.21 10.81
C CYS A 52 16.07 9.53 11.18
N HIS A 53 14.77 9.68 10.91
CA HIS A 53 14.02 10.91 11.20
C HIS A 53 12.71 10.64 11.95
N ASP A 54 12.75 9.71 12.92
CA ASP A 54 11.59 9.38 13.77
C ASP A 54 11.27 10.46 14.82
N ALA A 55 10.45 10.16 15.84
CA ALA A 55 10.13 11.12 16.90
C ALA A 55 11.19 11.19 18.02
N ILE A 56 12.10 10.22 18.12
CA ILE A 56 12.93 9.98 19.31
C ILE A 56 14.41 10.13 19.00
N SER A 57 14.91 9.36 18.04
CA SER A 57 16.32 9.21 17.65
C SER A 57 16.72 10.01 16.41
N HIS A 58 15.83 10.88 15.95
CA HIS A 58 15.99 11.67 14.73
C HIS A 58 17.34 12.38 14.56
N LYS A 59 17.89 12.25 13.37
CA LYS A 59 19.09 12.93 12.89
C LYS A 59 18.79 14.36 12.49
N GLU A 60 19.81 15.22 12.64
CA GLU A 60 19.81 16.62 12.21
C GLU A 60 18.68 17.48 12.83
N GLY A 61 18.10 17.04 13.96
CA GLY A 61 16.98 17.74 14.58
C GLY A 61 15.68 17.72 13.75
N LEU A 62 15.60 16.86 12.71
CA LEU A 62 14.48 16.79 11.80
C LEU A 62 13.58 15.58 12.08
N ILE A 63 12.35 15.85 12.49
CA ILE A 63 11.31 14.85 12.78
C ILE A 63 10.35 14.78 11.59
N LEU A 64 10.21 13.60 10.98
CA LEU A 64 9.34 13.38 9.81
C LEU A 64 8.06 12.60 10.15
N THR A 65 7.75 12.44 11.44
CA THR A 65 6.53 11.74 11.90
C THR A 65 5.30 12.63 12.03
N SER A 66 5.44 13.95 11.90
CA SER A 66 4.35 14.90 12.13
C SER A 66 4.46 16.13 11.23
N TYR A 67 3.33 16.79 10.95
CA TYR A 67 3.31 18.05 10.20
C TYR A 67 4.28 19.08 10.79
N ALA A 68 4.19 19.32 12.11
CA ALA A 68 4.99 20.31 12.81
C ALA A 68 6.51 20.03 12.72
N GLY A 69 6.91 18.77 12.61
CA GLY A 69 8.29 18.39 12.36
C GLY A 69 8.69 18.59 10.90
N ILE A 70 7.89 18.06 9.97
CA ILE A 70 8.15 18.09 8.53
C ILE A 70 8.31 19.53 8.03
N VAL A 71 7.41 20.44 8.43
CA VAL A 71 7.45 21.81 7.93
C VAL A 71 8.68 22.61 8.37
N LYS A 72 9.44 22.17 9.38
CA LYS A 72 10.72 22.79 9.73
C LYS A 72 11.77 22.63 8.62
N GLY A 73 11.68 21.57 7.83
CA GLY A 73 12.56 21.29 6.69
C GLY A 73 12.00 21.74 5.34
N VAL A 74 10.84 22.40 5.33
CA VAL A 74 10.11 22.83 4.13
C VAL A 74 10.01 24.35 4.10
N LYS A 75 10.15 24.93 2.91
CA LYS A 75 9.80 26.31 2.60
C LYS A 75 8.52 26.29 1.74
N PRO A 76 7.34 26.56 2.34
CA PRO A 76 6.08 26.58 1.61
C PRO A 76 6.16 27.44 0.34
N GLY A 77 5.63 26.92 -0.77
CA GLY A 77 5.62 27.58 -2.07
C GLY A 77 6.90 27.43 -2.89
N SER A 78 7.94 26.75 -2.38
CA SER A 78 9.18 26.56 -3.12
C SER A 78 9.92 25.27 -2.73
N SER A 79 9.63 24.21 -3.45
CA SER A 79 10.36 22.92 -3.42
C SER A 79 11.86 23.10 -3.67
N ALA A 80 12.23 23.98 -4.61
CA ALA A 80 13.62 24.30 -4.96
C ALA A 80 14.46 24.82 -3.79
N THR A 81 13.85 25.42 -2.77
CA THR A 81 14.55 25.96 -1.59
C THR A 81 14.26 25.19 -0.30
N SER A 82 13.44 24.15 -0.38
CA SER A 82 13.11 23.26 0.73
C SER A 82 14.21 22.22 0.95
N GLY A 83 14.77 22.15 2.16
CA GLY A 83 15.89 21.27 2.48
C GLY A 83 15.56 19.78 2.25
N ILE A 84 14.39 19.35 2.72
CA ILE A 84 13.92 17.96 2.54
C ILE A 84 13.84 17.59 1.06
N TYR A 85 13.20 18.44 0.25
CA TYR A 85 12.98 18.14 -1.17
C TYR A 85 14.30 18.09 -1.95
N LYS A 86 15.29 18.92 -1.61
CA LYS A 86 16.62 18.83 -2.22
C LYS A 86 17.28 17.47 -2.01
N GLN A 87 17.17 16.88 -0.82
CA GLN A 87 17.74 15.56 -0.55
C GLN A 87 17.02 14.46 -1.32
N ILE A 88 15.68 14.53 -1.39
CA ILE A 88 14.83 13.60 -2.15
C ILE A 88 15.10 13.70 -3.66
N ALA A 89 15.12 14.91 -4.21
CA ALA A 89 15.35 15.17 -5.63
C ALA A 89 16.71 14.61 -6.08
N ASN A 90 17.76 14.85 -5.28
CA ASN A 90 19.13 14.42 -5.56
C ASN A 90 19.42 12.96 -5.17
N ASN A 91 18.41 12.17 -4.76
CA ASN A 91 18.58 10.77 -4.35
C ASN A 91 19.61 10.59 -3.20
N LYS A 92 19.75 11.59 -2.33
CA LYS A 92 20.60 11.52 -1.13
C LYS A 92 19.85 10.90 0.05
N MET A 93 18.54 11.12 0.10
CA MET A 93 17.65 10.47 1.06
C MET A 93 16.49 9.78 0.33
N PRO A 94 16.14 8.53 0.72
CA PRO A 94 16.82 7.70 1.72
C PRO A 94 18.26 7.30 1.28
N GLU A 95 19.18 7.18 2.24
CA GLU A 95 20.54 6.69 1.99
C GLU A 95 20.53 5.20 1.61
N ALA A 96 21.56 4.72 0.90
CA ALA A 96 21.72 3.29 0.68
C ALA A 96 21.86 2.56 2.04
N PRO A 97 21.28 1.35 2.23
CA PRO A 97 20.69 0.46 1.22
C PRO A 97 19.19 0.67 0.96
N TYR A 98 18.57 1.70 1.53
CA TYR A 98 17.12 1.90 1.41
C TYR A 98 16.72 2.29 -0.02
N THR A 99 15.52 1.84 -0.42
CA THR A 99 14.96 2.13 -1.73
C THR A 99 14.64 3.63 -1.85
N LYS A 100 15.00 4.21 -3.00
CA LYS A 100 14.76 5.62 -3.31
C LYS A 100 13.30 5.85 -3.69
N LEU A 101 12.79 7.04 -3.43
CA LEU A 101 11.46 7.44 -3.89
C LEU A 101 11.37 7.40 -5.42
N THR A 102 10.24 6.88 -5.92
CA THR A 102 9.89 6.87 -7.34
C THR A 102 9.67 8.28 -7.88
N ALA A 103 9.73 8.47 -9.20
CA ALA A 103 9.47 9.77 -9.82
C ALA A 103 8.10 10.34 -9.41
N ALA A 104 7.05 9.50 -9.36
CA ALA A 104 5.71 9.90 -8.94
C ALA A 104 5.68 10.40 -7.49
N GLN A 105 6.33 9.70 -6.56
CA GLN A 105 6.44 10.12 -5.15
C GLN A 105 7.18 11.44 -5.01
N LYS A 106 8.26 11.65 -5.79
CA LYS A 106 8.97 12.94 -5.82
C LYS A 106 8.06 14.07 -6.31
N THR A 107 7.29 13.83 -7.37
CA THR A 107 6.32 14.80 -7.89
C THR A 107 5.24 15.14 -6.87
N LEU A 108 4.77 14.18 -6.07
CA LEU A 108 3.82 14.44 -4.98
C LEU A 108 4.40 15.39 -3.92
N VAL A 109 5.62 15.11 -3.42
CA VAL A 109 6.29 16.00 -2.45
C VAL A 109 6.48 17.39 -3.03
N GLN A 110 6.97 17.47 -4.27
CA GLN A 110 7.19 18.73 -4.98
C GLN A 110 5.91 19.56 -5.02
N THR A 111 4.84 18.95 -5.51
CA THR A 111 3.55 19.61 -5.72
C THR A 111 2.94 20.08 -4.41
N TRP A 112 2.97 19.26 -3.35
CA TRP A 112 2.49 19.68 -2.04
C TRP A 112 3.27 20.89 -1.50
N ILE A 113 4.59 20.90 -1.62
CA ILE A 113 5.41 22.04 -1.17
C ILE A 113 5.06 23.28 -1.98
N ASP A 114 5.02 23.17 -3.31
CA ASP A 114 4.76 24.29 -4.23
C ASP A 114 3.32 24.83 -4.06
N GLN A 115 2.37 24.01 -3.61
CA GLN A 115 1.02 24.41 -3.23
C GLN A 115 0.93 25.07 -1.82
N GLY A 116 2.06 25.32 -1.17
CA GLY A 116 2.13 26.00 0.12
C GLY A 116 2.17 25.06 1.33
N ALA A 117 2.49 23.77 1.13
CA ALA A 117 2.76 22.80 2.19
C ALA A 117 1.70 22.77 3.30
N LYS A 118 0.42 22.87 2.96
CA LYS A 118 -0.68 22.99 3.93
C LYS A 118 -0.88 21.69 4.71
N ASN A 119 -1.26 21.79 5.99
CA ASN A 119 -1.68 20.65 6.82
C ASN A 119 -3.12 20.23 6.47
N THR A 120 -3.34 19.75 5.25
CA THR A 120 -4.66 19.31 4.81
C THR A 120 -5.00 17.95 5.41
N THR A 121 -6.10 17.92 6.16
CA THR A 121 -6.80 16.68 6.54
C THR A 121 -7.85 16.41 5.49
N CYS A 122 -7.63 15.38 4.68
CA CYS A 122 -8.63 15.00 3.68
C CYS A 122 -9.55 13.98 4.31
N GLU A 123 -10.70 14.47 4.75
CA GLU A 123 -11.87 13.64 4.93
C GLU A 123 -12.10 12.90 3.61
N VAL A 124 -12.05 11.58 3.64
CA VAL A 124 -12.52 10.78 2.51
C VAL A 124 -14.05 10.91 2.52
N THR A 125 -14.56 11.99 1.95
CA THR A 125 -15.99 12.36 1.96
C THR A 125 -16.86 11.28 1.34
N ASN A 126 -16.29 10.46 0.46
CA ASN A 126 -16.86 9.21 0.00
C ASN A 126 -15.87 8.08 0.23
N CYS A 127 -15.81 7.59 1.48
CA CYS A 127 -15.24 6.29 1.75
C CYS A 127 -16.21 5.22 1.20
N ASP A 128 -16.28 5.08 -0.13
CA ASP A 128 -16.99 3.96 -0.75
C ASP A 128 -16.19 2.70 -0.45
N SER A 129 -16.52 2.22 0.72
CA SER A 129 -15.97 1.05 1.33
C SER A 129 -16.95 -0.11 1.11
N VAL A 130 -18.09 0.13 0.46
CA VAL A 130 -19.02 -0.90 0.01
C VAL A 130 -18.50 -1.55 -1.27
N ASN A 131 -18.00 -0.76 -2.22
CA ASN A 131 -17.41 -1.25 -3.48
C ASN A 131 -15.87 -1.17 -3.46
N VAL A 132 -15.24 -1.99 -2.63
CA VAL A 132 -13.77 -2.04 -2.57
C VAL A 132 -13.21 -2.86 -3.74
N THR A 133 -12.33 -2.26 -4.53
CA THR A 133 -11.56 -2.95 -5.56
C THR A 133 -10.14 -3.25 -5.08
N PHE A 134 -9.50 -4.27 -5.65
CA PHE A 134 -8.09 -4.54 -5.37
C PHE A 134 -7.18 -3.34 -5.73
N SER A 135 -7.50 -2.57 -6.78
CA SER A 135 -6.75 -1.34 -7.11
C SER A 135 -6.80 -0.28 -6.01
N THR A 136 -7.94 -0.16 -5.31
CA THR A 136 -8.07 0.75 -4.17
C THR A 136 -7.17 0.30 -3.02
N VAL A 137 -7.13 -1.00 -2.73
CA VAL A 137 -6.25 -1.58 -1.70
C VAL A 137 -4.79 -1.43 -2.07
N LYS A 138 -4.42 -1.76 -3.31
CA LYS A 138 -3.05 -1.62 -3.83
C LYS A 138 -2.54 -0.20 -3.68
N SER A 139 -3.38 0.81 -3.87
CA SER A 139 -3.01 2.21 -3.66
C SER A 139 -2.67 2.50 -2.18
N ILE A 140 -3.45 1.94 -1.24
CA ILE A 140 -3.15 2.03 0.21
C ILE A 140 -1.81 1.34 0.50
N ILE A 141 -1.57 0.14 -0.03
CA ILE A 141 -0.33 -0.61 0.19
C ILE A 141 0.89 0.15 -0.36
N VAL A 142 0.80 0.68 -1.58
CA VAL A 142 1.89 1.43 -2.24
C VAL A 142 2.25 2.67 -1.42
N ASN A 143 1.26 3.37 -0.88
CA ASN A 143 1.48 4.63 -0.17
C ASN A 143 1.94 4.43 1.28
N ASN A 144 1.48 3.36 1.93
CA ASN A 144 1.65 3.20 3.38
C ASN A 144 2.64 2.08 3.77
N CYS A 145 2.82 1.05 2.93
CA CYS A 145 3.51 -0.19 3.33
C CYS A 145 4.86 -0.40 2.62
N LEU A 146 4.98 -0.01 1.35
CA LEU A 146 6.20 -0.25 0.54
C LEU A 146 7.46 0.49 1.01
N GLY A 147 7.36 1.44 1.93
CA GLY A 147 8.54 2.08 2.49
C GLY A 147 9.42 1.10 3.29
N CYS A 148 8.79 0.13 3.96
CA CYS A 148 9.48 -0.92 4.70
C CYS A 148 9.31 -2.31 4.06
N HIS A 149 8.23 -2.56 3.32
CA HIS A 149 7.88 -3.88 2.77
C HIS A 149 8.12 -3.96 1.25
N ASN A 150 9.34 -3.64 0.81
CA ASN A 150 9.69 -3.61 -0.61
C ASN A 150 11.08 -4.19 -0.90
N GLY A 151 11.14 -5.16 -1.80
CA GLY A 151 12.37 -5.76 -2.32
C GLY A 151 13.21 -6.51 -1.28
N ALA A 152 14.51 -6.65 -1.54
CA ALA A 152 15.42 -7.49 -0.74
C ALA A 152 15.65 -7.02 0.71
N SER A 153 15.30 -5.78 1.03
CA SER A 153 15.39 -5.22 2.39
C SER A 153 14.03 -5.12 3.07
N ALA A 154 13.02 -5.80 2.53
CA ALA A 154 11.69 -5.84 3.10
C ALA A 154 11.70 -6.29 4.57
N PHE A 155 11.04 -5.54 5.43
CA PHE A 155 10.89 -5.87 6.84
C PHE A 155 10.22 -7.24 6.98
N ALA A 156 10.83 -8.10 7.80
CA ALA A 156 10.43 -9.50 7.98
C ALA A 156 10.41 -10.35 6.68
N GLY A 157 11.06 -9.90 5.60
CA GLY A 157 11.07 -10.61 4.31
C GLY A 157 9.76 -10.50 3.52
N ILE A 158 8.84 -9.63 3.92
CA ILE A 158 7.52 -9.48 3.28
C ILE A 158 7.56 -8.35 2.26
N ASP A 159 7.55 -8.70 0.97
CA ASP A 159 7.63 -7.75 -0.15
C ASP A 159 6.28 -7.55 -0.86
N PHE A 160 5.62 -6.42 -0.59
CA PHE A 160 4.34 -6.08 -1.21
C PHE A 160 4.47 -5.48 -2.63
N SER A 161 5.65 -5.55 -3.26
CA SER A 161 5.84 -5.07 -4.64
C SER A 161 5.03 -5.84 -5.69
N THR A 162 4.48 -7.01 -5.32
CA THR A 162 3.68 -7.87 -6.20
C THR A 162 2.26 -8.05 -5.68
N ASP A 163 1.30 -8.08 -6.61
CA ASP A 163 -0.12 -8.25 -6.29
C ASP A 163 -0.39 -9.59 -5.61
N GLN A 164 0.33 -10.64 -6.04
CA GLN A 164 0.24 -11.95 -5.44
C GLN A 164 0.63 -11.94 -3.96
N MET A 165 1.71 -11.25 -3.57
CA MET A 165 2.10 -11.17 -2.16
C MET A 165 1.06 -10.41 -1.33
N ILE A 166 0.48 -9.33 -1.87
CA ILE A 166 -0.57 -8.56 -1.20
C ILE A 166 -1.77 -9.46 -0.90
N GLU A 167 -2.25 -10.21 -1.90
CA GLU A 167 -3.36 -11.15 -1.74
C GLU A 167 -3.02 -12.32 -0.82
N ASP A 168 -1.82 -12.92 -0.96
CA ASP A 168 -1.38 -14.05 -0.15
C ASP A 168 -1.26 -13.73 1.34
N THR A 169 -1.06 -12.45 1.67
CA THR A 169 -0.86 -11.95 3.04
C THR A 169 -2.04 -11.12 3.55
N LYS A 170 -3.20 -11.15 2.87
CA LYS A 170 -4.37 -10.33 3.18
C LYS A 170 -4.80 -10.38 4.65
N ASP A 171 -4.73 -11.55 5.29
CA ASP A 171 -5.17 -11.73 6.68
C ASP A 171 -4.13 -11.15 7.66
N LEU A 172 -2.85 -11.20 7.30
CA LEU A 172 -1.78 -10.55 8.05
C LEU A 172 -1.87 -9.02 7.91
N ILE A 173 -2.12 -8.52 6.70
CA ILE A 173 -2.35 -7.10 6.44
C ILE A 173 -3.56 -6.64 7.27
N LEU A 174 -4.68 -7.38 7.25
CA LEU A 174 -5.85 -7.09 8.05
C LEU A 174 -5.50 -7.00 9.54
N CYS A 175 -4.93 -8.07 10.10
CA CYS A 175 -4.57 -8.19 11.51
C CYS A 175 -3.66 -7.05 11.98
N THR A 176 -2.57 -6.80 11.24
CA THR A 176 -1.52 -5.88 11.66
C THR A 176 -1.79 -4.42 11.30
N ALA A 177 -2.41 -4.11 10.16
CA ALA A 177 -2.62 -2.74 9.69
C ALA A 177 -3.86 -2.07 10.31
N ILE A 178 -4.88 -2.85 10.72
CA ILE A 178 -6.02 -2.29 11.47
C ILE A 178 -5.73 -2.11 12.96
N HIS A 179 -4.62 -2.66 13.45
CA HIS A 179 -4.22 -2.70 14.87
C HIS A 179 -5.21 -3.51 15.72
N ALA A 180 -5.59 -4.71 15.27
CA ALA A 180 -6.46 -5.59 16.05
C ALA A 180 -5.79 -5.97 17.39
N SER A 181 -6.60 -6.16 18.44
CA SER A 181 -6.14 -6.25 19.84
C SER A 181 -5.16 -7.40 20.14
N TYR A 182 -5.16 -8.46 19.33
CA TYR A 182 -4.29 -9.63 19.45
C TYR A 182 -3.17 -9.67 18.40
N CYS A 183 -3.02 -8.59 17.62
CA CYS A 183 -2.04 -8.48 16.55
C CYS A 183 -0.92 -7.52 16.96
N LYS A 184 0.31 -7.79 16.49
CA LYS A 184 1.39 -6.79 16.61
C LYS A 184 1.09 -5.65 15.63
N PRO A 185 0.87 -4.41 16.11
CA PRO A 185 0.45 -3.31 15.24
C PRO A 185 1.58 -2.94 14.28
N MET A 186 1.21 -2.74 13.01
CA MET A 186 2.10 -2.22 11.99
C MET A 186 1.55 -0.90 11.43
N PRO A 187 2.44 0.04 11.08
CA PRO A 187 3.88 0.04 11.36
C PRO A 187 4.20 0.36 12.84
N PHE A 188 5.40 -0.03 13.30
CA PHE A 188 5.84 0.18 14.70
C PHE A 188 6.16 1.63 15.08
N ASN A 189 6.24 2.53 14.10
CA ASN A 189 6.58 3.94 14.29
C ASN A 189 5.40 4.81 14.75
N GLY A 190 4.29 4.17 15.17
CA GLY A 190 3.10 4.85 15.70
C GLY A 190 2.17 5.43 14.64
N LEU A 191 2.47 5.25 13.34
CA LEU A 191 1.48 5.52 12.31
C LEU A 191 0.34 4.52 12.37
N SER A 192 -0.83 4.99 11.96
CA SER A 192 -1.98 4.17 11.75
C SER A 192 -2.68 4.64 10.48
N LEU A 193 -3.17 3.69 9.71
CA LEU A 193 -4.10 3.99 8.63
C LEU A 193 -5.29 4.78 9.17
N THR A 194 -5.87 5.63 8.34
CA THR A 194 -7.11 6.33 8.67
C THR A 194 -8.24 5.32 8.93
N SER A 195 -9.29 5.73 9.64
CA SER A 195 -10.48 4.90 9.86
C SER A 195 -11.08 4.40 8.55
N CYS A 196 -11.07 5.23 7.49
CA CYS A 196 -11.52 4.83 6.16
C CYS A 196 -10.62 3.76 5.52
N GLU A 197 -9.30 3.96 5.50
CA GLU A 197 -8.36 2.98 4.94
C GLU A 197 -8.41 1.64 5.66
N LYS A 198 -8.52 1.66 7.00
CA LYS A 198 -8.77 0.46 7.80
C LYS A 198 -10.09 -0.21 7.41
N GLY A 199 -11.14 0.58 7.17
CA GLY A 199 -12.43 0.09 6.69
C GLY A 199 -12.39 -0.53 5.29
N ILE A 200 -11.54 -0.01 4.39
CA ILE A 200 -11.29 -0.54 3.05
C ILE A 200 -10.51 -1.87 3.13
N ILE A 201 -9.40 -1.91 3.89
CA ILE A 201 -8.62 -3.14 4.12
C ILE A 201 -9.50 -4.20 4.78
N ASN A 202 -10.28 -3.82 5.80
CA ASN A 202 -11.19 -4.72 6.47
C ASN A 202 -12.19 -5.34 5.49
N ARG A 203 -12.82 -4.52 4.65
CA ARG A 203 -13.78 -5.06 3.68
C ARG A 203 -13.16 -5.86 2.57
N TRP A 204 -12.00 -5.48 2.04
CA TRP A 204 -11.32 -6.33 1.06
C TRP A 204 -10.90 -7.68 1.66
N ALA A 205 -10.28 -7.68 2.85
CA ALA A 205 -9.77 -8.91 3.44
C ALA A 205 -10.88 -9.85 3.93
N THR A 206 -11.98 -9.28 4.47
CA THR A 206 -13.13 -10.03 5.00
C THR A 206 -14.27 -10.22 4.00
N ALA A 207 -14.22 -9.60 2.82
CA ALA A 207 -15.20 -9.85 1.76
C ALA A 207 -15.13 -11.31 1.35
N THR A 208 -16.14 -12.08 1.75
CA THR A 208 -16.47 -13.37 1.15
C THR A 208 -17.17 -13.10 -0.17
N SER A 209 -16.44 -12.75 -1.23
CA SER A 209 -16.93 -12.61 -2.61
C SER A 209 -18.23 -11.80 -2.83
N ALA A 210 -18.69 -11.01 -1.85
CA ALA A 210 -19.94 -10.27 -1.92
C ALA A 210 -19.62 -8.83 -2.31
N GLY A 211 -19.43 -8.60 -3.61
CA GLY A 211 -19.33 -7.26 -4.18
C GLY A 211 -18.39 -7.17 -5.39
N ASN A 212 -18.86 -7.65 -6.55
CA ASN A 212 -18.35 -7.30 -7.88
C ASN A 212 -16.88 -7.60 -8.21
N ILE A 213 -16.35 -8.72 -7.72
CA ILE A 213 -15.36 -9.47 -8.52
C ILE A 213 -16.01 -10.79 -8.90
N GLN A 214 -16.29 -10.99 -10.19
CA GLN A 214 -16.66 -12.31 -10.71
C GLN A 214 -15.40 -13.19 -10.77
N LEU A 215 -14.74 -13.40 -9.63
CA LEU A 215 -13.94 -14.59 -9.40
C LEU A 215 -14.96 -15.68 -9.07
N GLY A 216 -14.99 -16.75 -9.87
CA GLY A 216 -15.91 -17.87 -9.60
C GLY A 216 -15.83 -18.29 -8.13
N GLU A 217 -16.96 -18.75 -7.58
CA GLU A 217 -17.11 -19.17 -6.18
C GLU A 217 -15.83 -19.82 -5.63
N PRO A 218 -15.35 -19.39 -4.44
CA PRO A 218 -14.10 -19.91 -3.90
C PRO A 218 -14.24 -21.41 -3.68
N VAL A 219 -13.38 -22.18 -4.37
CA VAL A 219 -13.44 -23.64 -4.34
C VAL A 219 -13.23 -24.18 -2.92
N VAL A 220 -12.54 -23.42 -2.07
CA VAL A 220 -12.39 -23.67 -0.63
C VAL A 220 -13.35 -22.74 0.15
N GLN A 221 -14.40 -23.29 0.74
CA GLN A 221 -15.47 -22.53 1.43
C GLN A 221 -15.16 -22.22 2.90
N SER A 222 -14.40 -23.09 3.56
CA SER A 222 -13.89 -22.87 4.91
C SER A 222 -12.45 -23.37 4.99
N TYR A 223 -11.63 -22.72 5.82
CA TYR A 223 -10.24 -23.09 6.03
C TYR A 223 -9.80 -22.65 7.43
N SER A 224 -9.38 -23.59 8.27
CA SER A 224 -8.90 -23.30 9.63
C SER A 224 -7.78 -24.25 10.04
N ILE A 225 -7.02 -23.84 11.07
CA ILE A 225 -6.04 -24.68 11.75
C ILE A 225 -6.29 -24.62 13.25
N ALA A 226 -6.38 -25.78 13.89
CA ALA A 226 -6.69 -25.90 15.31
C ALA A 226 -5.67 -26.83 16.01
N PRO A 227 -4.97 -26.35 17.05
CA PRO A 227 -4.96 -24.98 17.56
C PRO A 227 -4.21 -24.00 16.63
N ASN A 228 -4.44 -22.69 16.78
CA ASN A 228 -3.70 -21.65 16.04
C ASN A 228 -2.34 -21.27 16.70
N ILE A 229 -2.09 -21.76 17.91
CA ILE A 229 -0.77 -21.83 18.56
C ILE A 229 -0.38 -23.31 18.61
N VAL A 230 0.44 -23.74 17.67
CA VAL A 230 0.76 -25.15 17.41
C VAL A 230 2.03 -25.54 18.14
N LYS A 231 1.92 -26.31 19.22
CA LYS A 231 3.12 -26.80 19.93
C LYS A 231 3.81 -27.97 19.24
N ASP A 232 3.04 -28.97 18.86
CA ASP A 232 3.55 -30.24 18.34
C ASP A 232 2.82 -30.65 17.07
N ALA A 233 1.48 -30.62 17.16
CA ALA A 233 0.59 -30.94 16.07
C ALA A 233 -0.67 -30.07 16.09
N ALA A 234 -1.31 -29.98 14.93
CA ALA A 234 -2.62 -29.36 14.73
C ALA A 234 -3.41 -30.16 13.69
N VAL A 235 -4.67 -29.80 13.52
CA VAL A 235 -5.51 -30.28 12.44
C VAL A 235 -5.87 -29.10 11.55
N ILE A 236 -5.64 -29.26 10.26
CA ILE A 236 -6.07 -28.31 9.25
C ILE A 236 -7.42 -28.80 8.73
N GLN A 237 -8.46 -27.98 8.88
CA GLN A 237 -9.82 -28.28 8.43
C GLN A 237 -10.16 -27.41 7.23
N PHE A 238 -10.75 -27.99 6.19
CA PHE A 238 -11.23 -27.23 5.04
C PHE A 238 -12.45 -27.86 4.38
N GLN A 239 -13.28 -27.02 3.76
CA GLN A 239 -14.44 -27.46 2.98
C GLN A 239 -14.24 -27.15 1.50
N LEU A 240 -14.38 -28.16 0.65
CA LEU A 240 -14.41 -27.97 -0.81
C LEU A 240 -15.84 -27.91 -1.33
N GLU A 241 -16.12 -26.93 -2.17
CA GLU A 241 -17.41 -26.83 -2.88
C GLU A 241 -17.59 -28.00 -3.86
N LYS A 242 -16.53 -28.35 -4.58
CA LYS A 242 -16.53 -29.36 -5.64
C LYS A 242 -15.24 -30.17 -5.61
N ARG A 243 -15.27 -31.33 -6.29
CA ARG A 243 -14.07 -32.14 -6.49
C ARG A 243 -12.99 -31.30 -7.18
N GLN A 244 -11.81 -31.22 -6.57
CA GLN A 244 -10.73 -30.37 -7.03
C GLN A 244 -9.36 -30.95 -6.65
N MET A 245 -8.39 -30.78 -7.54
CA MET A 245 -6.97 -30.95 -7.21
C MET A 245 -6.52 -29.83 -6.29
N ILE A 246 -6.00 -30.19 -5.11
CA ILE A 246 -5.45 -29.25 -4.15
C ILE A 246 -3.95 -29.45 -3.96
N THR A 247 -3.25 -28.38 -3.62
CA THR A 247 -1.88 -28.40 -3.10
C THR A 247 -1.84 -27.57 -1.84
N MET A 248 -1.50 -28.20 -0.72
CA MET A 248 -1.36 -27.56 0.59
C MET A 248 0.12 -27.52 0.96
N SER A 249 0.66 -26.34 1.22
CA SER A 249 2.09 -26.14 1.48
C SER A 249 2.34 -25.25 2.69
N LEU A 250 3.40 -25.57 3.44
CA LEU A 250 3.90 -24.79 4.57
C LEU A 250 4.94 -23.79 4.10
N TYR A 251 4.83 -22.57 4.60
CA TYR A 251 5.74 -21.45 4.35
C TYR A 251 6.25 -20.87 5.65
N GLY A 252 7.51 -20.41 5.66
CA GLY A 252 8.05 -19.59 6.72
C GLY A 252 7.50 -18.16 6.68
N TYR A 253 7.75 -17.39 7.74
CA TYR A 253 7.41 -15.96 7.77
C TYR A 253 8.13 -15.15 6.69
N ASP A 254 9.25 -15.67 6.19
CA ASP A 254 10.05 -15.14 5.09
C ASP A 254 9.44 -15.45 3.70
N GLY A 255 8.28 -16.09 3.64
CA GLY A 255 7.62 -16.48 2.40
C GLY A 255 8.27 -17.66 1.69
N ARG A 256 9.33 -18.27 2.27
CA ARG A 256 9.97 -19.45 1.69
C ARG A 256 9.11 -20.68 1.94
N LYS A 257 8.79 -21.42 0.87
CA LYS A 257 8.14 -22.72 0.99
C LYS A 257 9.08 -23.67 1.75
N ILE A 258 8.60 -24.18 2.89
CA ILE A 258 9.32 -25.16 3.72
C ILE A 258 9.04 -26.57 3.20
N ARG A 259 7.77 -26.93 3.05
CA ARG A 259 7.35 -28.26 2.54
C ARG A 259 5.93 -28.24 1.97
N THR A 260 5.60 -29.27 1.20
CA THR A 260 4.19 -29.60 0.89
C THR A 260 3.64 -30.44 2.04
N ILE A 261 2.46 -30.10 2.57
CA ILE A 261 1.76 -30.84 3.63
C ILE A 261 0.87 -31.92 3.02
N SER A 262 0.08 -31.56 2.01
CA SER A 262 -0.77 -32.50 1.27
C SER A 262 -0.91 -32.05 -0.18
N GLY A 263 -1.15 -32.99 -1.09
CA GLY A 263 -1.47 -32.71 -2.48
C GLY A 263 -2.19 -33.87 -3.11
N GLY A 264 -3.22 -33.59 -3.91
CA GLY A 264 -4.02 -34.61 -4.57
C GLY A 264 -5.43 -34.14 -4.89
N GLU A 265 -6.24 -35.03 -5.46
CA GLU A 265 -7.66 -34.78 -5.63
C GLU A 265 -8.41 -35.03 -4.33
N TYR A 266 -9.28 -34.09 -4.00
CA TYR A 266 -10.22 -34.20 -2.89
C TYR A 266 -11.64 -34.05 -3.44
N SER A 267 -12.59 -34.80 -2.85
CA SER A 267 -14.01 -34.67 -3.19
C SER A 267 -14.61 -33.37 -2.65
N ALA A 268 -15.81 -33.01 -3.09
CA ALA A 268 -16.61 -32.00 -2.40
C ALA A 268 -16.85 -32.41 -0.93
N GLY A 269 -16.98 -31.44 -0.04
CA GLY A 269 -17.26 -31.66 1.39
C GLY A 269 -16.12 -31.25 2.33
N GLN A 270 -16.28 -31.62 3.61
CA GLN A 270 -15.32 -31.33 4.68
C GLN A 270 -14.16 -32.32 4.65
N HIS A 271 -12.96 -31.82 4.91
CA HIS A 271 -11.73 -32.60 4.98
C HIS A 271 -10.87 -32.14 6.15
N GLU A 272 -10.13 -33.10 6.69
CA GLU A 272 -9.16 -32.85 7.76
C GLU A 272 -7.79 -33.39 7.34
N VAL A 273 -6.76 -32.59 7.55
CA VAL A 273 -5.37 -32.96 7.30
C VAL A 273 -4.59 -32.78 8.59
N PRO A 274 -4.05 -33.87 9.16
CA PRO A 274 -3.14 -33.79 10.30
C PRO A 274 -1.90 -32.97 9.94
N PHE A 275 -1.48 -32.08 10.83
CA PHE A 275 -0.32 -31.22 10.67
C PHE A 275 0.66 -31.44 11.81
N SER A 276 1.92 -31.70 11.47
CA SER A 276 3.03 -31.82 12.42
C SER A 276 3.91 -30.57 12.33
N ALA A 277 4.28 -30.02 13.48
CA ALA A 277 5.17 -28.85 13.62
C ALA A 277 6.50 -29.18 14.32
N TYR A 278 6.79 -30.45 14.62
CA TYR A 278 7.97 -30.86 15.40
C TYR A 278 9.32 -30.40 14.85
N ASP A 279 9.40 -30.16 13.54
CA ASP A 279 10.61 -29.76 12.84
C ASP A 279 10.72 -28.24 12.64
N LEU A 280 9.78 -27.48 13.19
CA LEU A 280 9.73 -26.03 13.07
C LEU A 280 10.46 -25.38 14.24
N SER A 281 11.16 -24.28 13.96
CA SER A 281 11.66 -23.40 15.02
C SER A 281 10.53 -22.52 15.54
N ARG A 282 10.65 -21.96 16.75
CA ARG A 282 9.64 -21.02 17.25
C ARG A 282 9.48 -19.83 16.30
N GLY A 283 8.24 -19.50 15.95
CA GLY A 283 7.99 -18.45 14.95
C GLY A 283 6.59 -18.47 14.36
N ALA A 284 6.36 -17.55 13.40
CA ALA A 284 5.14 -17.49 12.62
C ALA A 284 5.31 -18.27 11.31
N TYR A 285 4.25 -18.95 10.91
CA TYR A 285 4.21 -19.80 9.71
C TYR A 285 2.89 -19.66 9.00
N PHE A 286 2.89 -19.99 7.71
CA PHE A 286 1.69 -19.94 6.87
C PHE A 286 1.44 -21.30 6.24
N VAL A 287 0.22 -21.81 6.37
CA VAL A 287 -0.27 -22.96 5.61
C VAL A 287 -1.10 -22.41 4.46
N ARG A 288 -0.68 -22.67 3.23
CA ARG A 288 -1.38 -22.23 2.03
C ARG A 288 -2.03 -23.41 1.34
N ILE A 289 -3.31 -23.30 1.03
CA ILE A 289 -4.04 -24.23 0.17
C ILE A 289 -4.30 -23.57 -1.19
N GLN A 290 -3.95 -24.28 -2.27
CA GLN A 290 -4.29 -23.93 -3.63
C GLN A 290 -5.24 -24.98 -4.19
N ALA A 291 -6.40 -24.57 -4.68
CA ALA A 291 -7.44 -25.41 -5.27
C ALA A 291 -7.85 -24.81 -6.63
N GLY A 292 -7.27 -25.32 -7.72
CA GLY A 292 -7.36 -24.66 -9.02
C GLY A 292 -6.70 -23.27 -9.00
N ASN A 293 -7.48 -22.23 -9.29
CA ASN A 293 -7.05 -20.82 -9.21
C ASN A 293 -7.31 -20.19 -7.83
N SER A 294 -8.02 -20.88 -6.94
CA SER A 294 -8.28 -20.39 -5.57
C SER A 294 -7.05 -20.64 -4.71
N ILE A 295 -6.55 -19.59 -4.05
CA ILE A 295 -5.46 -19.69 -3.08
C ILE A 295 -5.96 -19.09 -1.76
N GLN A 296 -5.76 -19.79 -0.66
CA GLN A 296 -6.01 -19.28 0.69
C GLN A 296 -4.82 -19.63 1.59
N SER A 297 -4.52 -18.77 2.57
CA SER A 297 -3.44 -18.96 3.52
C SER A 297 -3.99 -18.82 4.95
N LEU A 298 -3.44 -19.61 5.88
CA LEU A 298 -3.69 -19.49 7.31
C LEU A 298 -2.38 -19.27 8.03
N MET A 299 -2.38 -18.30 8.93
CA MET A 299 -1.26 -18.10 9.84
C MET A 299 -1.44 -18.95 11.10
N PHE A 300 -0.34 -19.53 11.58
CA PHE A 300 -0.24 -20.05 12.94
C PHE A 300 1.12 -19.68 13.56
N THR A 301 1.22 -19.80 14.88
CA THR A 301 2.50 -19.65 15.59
C THR A 301 2.91 -20.97 16.23
N HIS A 302 4.21 -21.27 16.21
CA HIS A 302 4.84 -22.39 16.91
C HIS A 302 5.73 -21.89 18.05
#